data_AF-A0A9D5L1V2-F1
#
_entry.id   AF-A0A9D5L1V2-F1
#
_cell.length_a   1.000
_cell.length_b   1.000
_cell.length_c   1.000
_cell.angle_alpha   90.00
_cell.angle_beta   90.00
_cell.angle_gamma   90.00
#
_symmetry.space_group_name_H-M   'P 1'
#
loop_
_entity.id
_entity.type
_entity.pdbx_description
1 polymer ?
#
loop_
_entity_poly.entity_id
_entity_poly.type
_entity_poly.pdbx_seq_one_letter_code
_entity_poly.pdbx_strand_id
1 'polypeptide(L)'
;MTDNEKSMKDPILSKVKFMEREDLLRVLNGAYIAERFFGKSGSWFSQKLNHNLKNGKPCEFTDSEIETLRNALYTLSIELQEVADEL
;
A
#
# COMPACT_ATOMS: atom_id res chain seq x y z
N MET A 1 5.75 30.28 10.80
CA MET A 1 5.08 29.64 9.65
C MET A 1 4.98 28.18 10.00
N THR A 2 3.76 27.68 10.21
CA THR A 2 3.53 26.29 10.61
C THR A 2 3.79 25.36 9.42
N ASP A 3 4.16 24.10 9.66
CA ASP A 3 4.47 23.10 8.62
C ASP A 3 3.35 22.95 7.58
N ASN A 4 2.11 23.27 7.98
CA ASN A 4 0.93 23.28 7.12
C ASN A 4 0.99 24.34 6.00
N GLU A 5 1.56 25.51 6.23
CA GLU A 5 1.62 26.59 5.22
C GLU A 5 2.71 26.34 4.17
N LYS A 6 3.77 25.59 4.53
CA LYS A 6 4.85 25.22 3.63
C LYS A 6 4.39 24.14 2.64
N SER A 7 3.62 23.16 3.12
CA SER A 7 3.04 22.07 2.30
C SER A 7 2.08 22.57 1.22
N MET A 8 1.28 23.61 1.50
CA MET A 8 0.32 24.16 0.54
C MET A 8 0.95 24.93 -0.64
N LYS A 9 2.22 25.34 -0.55
CA LYS A 9 2.93 26.04 -1.64
C LYS A 9 3.80 25.11 -2.49
N ASP A 10 4.00 23.88 -2.06
CA ASP A 10 4.80 22.90 -2.80
C ASP A 10 4.00 22.35 -4.01
N PRO A 11 4.53 22.44 -5.24
CA PRO A 11 3.81 22.01 -6.45
C PRO A 11 3.46 20.52 -6.50
N ILE A 12 4.12 19.68 -5.71
CA ILE A 12 3.91 18.23 -5.63
C ILE A 12 3.00 17.92 -4.44
N LEU A 13 3.26 18.46 -3.24
CA LEU A 13 2.41 18.20 -2.07
C LEU A 13 0.99 18.77 -2.22
N SER A 14 0.83 19.87 -2.97
CA SER A 14 -0.49 20.42 -3.33
C SER A 14 -1.34 19.47 -4.19
N LYS A 15 -0.75 18.41 -4.77
CA LYS A 15 -1.43 17.39 -5.58
C LYS A 15 -1.81 16.14 -4.79
N VAL A 16 -1.57 16.09 -3.47
CA VAL A 16 -1.97 14.94 -2.64
C VAL A 16 -3.46 14.67 -2.84
N LYS A 17 -3.78 13.46 -3.31
CA LYS A 17 -5.14 12.95 -3.45
C LYS A 17 -5.29 11.73 -2.55
N PHE A 18 -6.42 11.66 -1.87
CA PHE A 18 -6.86 10.40 -1.25
C PHE A 18 -7.31 9.48 -2.38
N MET A 19 -6.39 8.62 -2.83
CA MET A 19 -6.70 7.57 -3.79
C MET A 19 -7.58 6.52 -3.13
N GLU A 20 -8.52 5.94 -3.88
CA GLU A 20 -9.23 4.74 -3.44
C GLU A 20 -8.23 3.60 -3.21
N ARG A 21 -8.58 2.66 -2.32
CA ARG A 21 -7.71 1.55 -1.90
C ARG A 21 -7.09 0.83 -3.10
N GLU A 22 -7.89 0.59 -4.13
CA GLU A 22 -7.49 -0.13 -5.33
C GLU A 22 -6.45 0.65 -6.14
N ASP A 23 -6.51 1.98 -6.16
CA ASP A 23 -5.54 2.83 -6.86
C ASP A 23 -4.25 2.99 -6.06
N LEU A 24 -4.33 3.11 -4.74
CA LEU A 24 -3.14 3.11 -3.88
C LEU A 24 -2.35 1.80 -4.00
N LEU A 25 -3.06 0.67 -4.07
CA LEU A 25 -2.45 -0.65 -4.25
C LEU A 25 -1.93 -0.89 -5.68
N ARG A 26 -2.35 -0.10 -6.68
CA ARG A 26 -1.73 -0.09 -8.02
C ARG A 26 -0.42 0.68 -8.05
N VAL A 27 -0.29 1.73 -7.24
CA VAL A 27 0.96 2.49 -7.10
C VAL A 27 2.00 1.66 -6.34
N LEU A 28 1.57 0.88 -5.35
CA LEU A 28 2.44 -0.02 -4.60
C LEU A 28 2.71 -1.30 -5.39
N ASN A 29 3.96 -1.74 -5.44
CA ASN A 29 4.31 -3.02 -6.06
C ASN A 29 3.77 -4.18 -5.22
N GLY A 30 2.58 -4.68 -5.57
CA GLY A 30 1.94 -5.80 -4.86
C GLY A 30 2.76 -7.08 -4.81
N ALA A 31 3.64 -7.34 -5.79
CA ALA A 31 4.54 -8.48 -5.76
C ALA A 31 5.61 -8.33 -4.67
N TYR A 32 6.17 -7.14 -4.53
CA TYR A 32 7.10 -6.83 -3.45
C TYR A 32 6.44 -6.97 -2.07
N ILE A 33 5.21 -6.47 -1.91
CA ILE A 33 4.46 -6.63 -0.65
C ILE A 33 4.25 -8.10 -0.32
N ALA A 34 3.84 -8.90 -1.31
CA ALA A 34 3.61 -10.34 -1.14
C ALA A 34 4.87 -11.08 -0.67
N GLU A 35 6.01 -10.80 -1.32
CA GLU A 35 7.27 -11.46 -1.00
C GLU A 35 7.80 -11.02 0.37
N ARG A 36 7.82 -9.71 0.63
CA ARG A 36 8.42 -9.14 1.84
C ARG A 36 7.62 -9.42 3.11
N PHE A 37 6.30 -9.28 3.07
CA PHE A 37 5.48 -9.32 4.28
C PHE A 37 4.67 -10.61 4.45
N PHE A 38 4.46 -11.37 3.37
CA PHE A 38 3.69 -12.62 3.42
C PHE A 38 4.50 -13.86 3.06
N GLY A 39 5.70 -13.71 2.47
CA GLY A 39 6.46 -14.83 1.92
C GLY A 39 5.70 -15.56 0.81
N LYS A 40 4.92 -14.82 0.01
CA LYS A 40 4.07 -15.33 -1.08
C LYS A 40 4.43 -14.67 -2.40
N SER A 41 3.96 -15.26 -3.50
CA SER A 41 4.17 -14.70 -4.83
C SER A 41 3.26 -13.50 -5.09
N GLY A 42 3.66 -12.62 -6.02
CA GLY A 42 2.77 -11.53 -6.47
C GLY A 42 1.43 -12.02 -7.04
N SER A 43 1.41 -13.18 -7.71
CA SER A 43 0.16 -13.79 -8.19
C SER A 43 -0.82 -14.12 -7.05
N TRP A 44 -0.30 -14.56 -5.90
CA TRP A 44 -1.13 -14.79 -4.71
C TRP A 44 -1.80 -13.48 -4.24
N PHE A 45 -1.05 -12.38 -4.24
CA PHE A 45 -1.57 -11.08 -3.85
C PHE A 45 -2.60 -10.53 -4.86
N SER A 46 -2.33 -10.64 -6.15
CA SER A 46 -3.28 -10.26 -7.20
C SER A 46 -4.59 -11.06 -7.13
N GLN A 47 -4.52 -12.36 -6.79
CA GLN A 47 -5.72 -13.17 -6.58
C GLN A 47 -6.56 -12.66 -5.42
N LYS A 48 -5.92 -12.20 -4.33
CA LYS A 48 -6.58 -11.64 -3.15
C LYS A 48 -7.27 -10.31 -3.46
N LEU A 49 -6.58 -9.42 -4.18
CA LEU A 49 -7.11 -8.11 -4.56
C LEU A 49 -8.27 -8.18 -5.56
N ASN A 50 -8.18 -9.09 -6.52
CA ASN A 50 -9.19 -9.22 -7.56
C ASN A 50 -10.41 -10.06 -7.13
N HIS A 51 -10.48 -10.47 -5.86
CA HIS A 51 -11.52 -11.36 -5.33
C HIS A 51 -11.69 -12.64 -6.17
N ASN A 52 -10.57 -13.20 -6.67
CA ASN A 52 -10.61 -14.39 -7.52
C ASN A 52 -11.18 -15.59 -6.77
N LEU A 53 -11.91 -16.45 -7.47
CA LEU A 53 -12.45 -17.68 -6.89
C LEU A 53 -11.40 -18.80 -6.92
N LYS A 54 -11.09 -19.39 -5.77
CA LYS A 54 -10.28 -20.62 -5.68
C LYS A 54 -11.18 -21.74 -5.16
N ASN A 55 -11.38 -22.79 -5.96
CA ASN A 55 -12.30 -23.90 -5.67
C ASN A 55 -13.73 -23.43 -5.30
N GLY A 56 -14.24 -22.41 -5.98
CA GLY A 56 -15.58 -21.85 -5.74
C GLY A 56 -15.70 -20.98 -4.49
N LYS A 57 -14.61 -20.72 -3.76
CA LYS A 57 -14.58 -19.81 -2.60
C LYS A 57 -13.84 -18.52 -2.95
N PRO A 58 -14.30 -17.35 -2.48
CA PRO A 58 -13.55 -16.10 -2.60
C PRO A 58 -12.15 -16.25 -2.00
N CYS A 59 -11.13 -15.89 -2.77
CA CYS A 59 -9.77 -15.74 -2.26
C CYS A 59 -9.69 -14.39 -1.55
N GLU A 60 -10.31 -14.27 -0.39
CA GLU A 60 -10.25 -13.05 0.42
C GLU A 60 -9.11 -13.11 1.41
N PHE A 61 -8.61 -11.95 1.84
CA PHE A 61 -7.68 -11.89 2.96
C PHE A 61 -8.36 -12.40 4.23
N THR A 62 -7.67 -13.23 5.00
CA THR A 62 -8.10 -13.54 6.37
C THR A 62 -7.87 -12.34 7.29
N ASP A 63 -8.50 -12.31 8.46
CA ASP A 63 -8.29 -11.23 9.44
C ASP A 63 -6.80 -11.04 9.81
N SER A 64 -6.07 -12.15 9.95
CA SER A 64 -4.62 -12.10 10.19
C SER A 64 -3.85 -11.52 9.00
N GLU A 65 -4.23 -11.87 7.76
CA GLU A 65 -3.60 -11.32 6.56
C GLU A 65 -3.94 -9.85 6.36
N ILE A 66 -5.14 -9.41 6.76
CA ILE A 66 -5.53 -7.99 6.79
C ILE A 66 -4.66 -7.23 7.79
N GLU A 67 -4.42 -7.79 8.98
CA GLU A 67 -3.52 -7.18 9.97
C GLU A 67 -2.09 -7.08 9.44
N THR A 68 -1.57 -8.14 8.80
CA THR A 68 -0.26 -8.09 8.14
C THR A 68 -0.22 -7.03 7.05
N LEU A 69 -1.27 -6.92 6.21
CA LEU A 69 -1.34 -5.90 5.16
C LEU A 69 -1.35 -4.49 5.73
N ARG A 70 -2.11 -4.26 6.80
CA ARG A 70 -2.15 -2.98 7.51
C ARG A 70 -0.76 -2.58 8.01
N ASN A 71 -0.07 -3.49 8.68
CA ASN A 71 1.28 -3.24 9.19
C ASN A 71 2.29 -3.01 8.05
N ALA A 72 2.20 -3.77 6.97
CA ALA A 72 3.03 -3.58 5.78
C ALA A 72 2.88 -2.17 5.19
N LEU A 73 1.65 -1.66 5.10
CA LEU A 73 1.38 -0.31 4.59
C LEU A 73 1.96 0.77 5.53
N TYR A 74 1.84 0.60 6.85
CA TYR A 74 2.47 1.52 7.80
C TYR A 74 4.00 1.51 7.68
N THR A 75 4.62 0.32 7.58
CA THR A 75 6.06 0.20 7.37
C THR A 75 6.50 0.94 6.10
N LEU A 76 5.82 0.70 4.96
CA LEU A 76 6.16 1.37 3.71
C LEU A 76 5.99 2.89 3.79
N SER A 77 4.99 3.38 4.54
CA SER A 77 4.81 4.83 4.72
C SER A 77 5.96 5.48 5.48
N ILE A 78 6.48 4.81 6.51
CA ILE A 78 7.64 5.27 7.29
C ILE A 78 8.88 5.29 6.41
N GLU A 79 9.16 4.19 5.69
CA GLU A 79 10.35 4.10 4.83
C GLU A 79 10.31 5.10 3.68
N LEU A 80 9.14 5.35 3.08
CA LEU A 80 8.99 6.38 2.05
C LEU A 80 9.24 7.78 2.61
N GLN A 81 8.79 8.05 3.83
CA GLN A 81 9.04 9.33 4.51
C GLN A 81 10.53 9.51 4.80
N GLU A 82 11.21 8.50 5.34
CA GLU A 82 12.65 8.54 5.61
C GLU A 82 13.45 8.81 4.33
N VAL A 83 13.15 8.09 3.24
CA VAL A 83 13.81 8.33 1.94
C VAL A 83 13.51 9.74 1.42
N ALA A 84 12.28 10.24 1.57
CA ALA A 84 11.95 11.60 1.13
C ALA A 84 12.68 12.68 1.94
N ASP A 85 12.91 12.45 3.24
CA ASP A 85 13.63 13.37 4.12
C ASP A 85 15.15 13.36 3.86
N GLU A 86 15.69 12.29 3.24
CA GLU A 86 17.09 12.17 2.84
C GLU A 86 17.43 12.83 1.47
N LEU A 87 16.42 13.10 0.64
CA LEU A 87 16.58 13.68 -0.71
C LEU A 87 16.55 15.21 -0.72
#